data_AF-A0A392SB59-F1
#
_entry.id   AF-A0A392SB59-F1
#
_cell.length_a   1.000
_cell.length_b   1.000
_cell.length_c   1.000
_cell.angle_alpha   90.00
_cell.angle_beta   90.00
_cell.angle_gamma   90.00
#
_symmetry.space_group_name_H-M   'P 1'
#
loop_
_entity.id
_entity.type
_entity.pdbx_description
1 polymer ?
#
loop_
_entity_poly.entity_id
_entity_poly.type
_entity_poly.pdbx_seq_one_letter_code
_entity_poly.pdbx_strand_id
1 'polypeptide(L)'
;HYNTLEAEEDKCVKFENGLRPEIKTLIGFNEIRDFLTLVNKSRICDKDNRAKVNYYKAASEKRGKEMGRGNPYGRGGRRPDEGGSSGGRGSGVRNCFTCGLPGHHFY
;
A
#
# COMPACT_ATOMS: atom_id res chain seq x y z
N HIS A 1 -22.72 -19.69 -42.59
CA HIS A 1 -23.38 -19.61 -41.27
C HIS A 1 -22.40 -18.91 -40.34
N TYR A 2 -22.48 -17.58 -40.24
CA TYR A 2 -21.54 -16.84 -39.39
C TYR A 2 -21.88 -17.10 -37.92
N ASN A 3 -20.84 -17.48 -37.18
CA ASN A 3 -20.86 -18.02 -35.83
C ASN A 3 -21.46 -17.02 -34.83
N THR A 4 -22.62 -17.34 -34.26
CA THR A 4 -23.22 -16.60 -33.13
C THR A 4 -22.26 -16.46 -31.95
N LEU A 5 -21.37 -17.43 -31.76
CA LEU A 5 -20.34 -17.44 -30.71
C LEU A 5 -19.30 -16.32 -30.88
N GLU A 6 -18.83 -16.09 -32.10
CA GLU A 6 -17.81 -15.06 -32.41
C GLU A 6 -18.39 -13.65 -32.17
N ALA A 7 -19.67 -13.46 -32.48
CA ALA A 7 -20.38 -12.21 -32.21
C ALA A 7 -20.64 -11.97 -30.71
N GLU A 8 -20.64 -13.00 -29.87
CA GLU A 8 -20.73 -12.85 -28.40
C GLU A 8 -19.38 -12.60 -27.75
N GLU A 9 -18.33 -13.25 -28.23
CA GLU A 9 -16.96 -12.98 -27.79
C GLU A 9 -16.59 -11.51 -27.99
N ASP A 10 -16.92 -10.93 -29.14
CA ASP A 10 -16.74 -9.51 -29.40
C ASP A 10 -17.46 -8.61 -28.40
N LYS A 11 -18.65 -9.01 -27.93
CA LYS A 11 -19.39 -8.25 -26.90
C LYS A 11 -18.70 -8.36 -25.55
N CYS A 12 -18.22 -9.55 -25.20
CA CYS A 12 -17.45 -9.80 -23.97
C CYS A 12 -16.17 -8.97 -23.95
N VAL A 13 -15.39 -8.99 -25.03
CA VAL A 13 -14.15 -8.22 -25.17
C VAL A 13 -14.41 -6.72 -25.04
N LYS A 14 -15.44 -6.19 -25.71
CA LYS A 14 -15.82 -4.77 -25.57
C LYS A 14 -16.17 -4.39 -24.14
N PHE A 15 -16.92 -5.25 -23.43
CA PHE A 15 -17.28 -5.02 -22.05
C PHE A 15 -16.06 -5.08 -21.11
N GLU A 16 -15.20 -6.09 -21.26
CA GLU A 16 -13.98 -6.23 -20.46
C GLU A 16 -13.02 -5.05 -20.60
N ASN A 17 -12.96 -4.44 -21.79
CA ASN A 17 -12.16 -3.24 -22.01
C ASN A 17 -12.67 -2.01 -21.27
N GLY A 18 -13.96 -1.98 -20.89
CA GLY A 18 -14.54 -0.94 -20.03
C GLY A 18 -14.41 -1.22 -18.53
N LEU A 19 -13.95 -2.40 -18.13
CA LEU A 19 -13.79 -2.76 -16.72
C LEU A 19 -12.53 -2.12 -16.12
N ARG A 20 -12.60 -1.85 -14.82
CA ARG A 20 -11.43 -1.41 -14.05
C ARG A 20 -10.33 -2.49 -14.08
N PRO A 21 -9.03 -2.12 -14.12
CA PRO A 21 -7.94 -3.09 -14.24
C PRO A 21 -7.96 -4.23 -13.22
N GLU A 22 -8.22 -3.96 -11.93
CA GLU A 22 -8.31 -5.04 -10.93
C GLU A 22 -9.43 -6.05 -11.25
N ILE A 23 -10.57 -5.57 -11.74
CA ILE A 23 -11.72 -6.40 -12.07
C ILE A 23 -11.45 -7.15 -13.38
N LYS A 24 -10.89 -6.46 -14.38
CA LYS A 24 -10.51 -7.05 -15.66
C LYS A 24 -9.56 -8.23 -15.47
N THR A 25 -8.54 -8.08 -14.62
CA THR A 25 -7.61 -9.16 -14.30
C THR A 25 -8.33 -10.35 -13.66
N LEU A 26 -9.21 -10.11 -12.68
CA LEU A 26 -9.93 -11.19 -12.00
C LEU A 26 -10.91 -11.93 -12.93
N ILE A 27 -11.54 -11.19 -13.85
CA ILE A 27 -12.49 -11.72 -14.81
C ILE A 27 -11.79 -12.45 -15.95
N GLY A 28 -10.66 -11.94 -16.44
CA GLY A 28 -9.87 -12.56 -17.50
C GLY A 28 -9.38 -13.97 -17.14
N PHE A 29 -9.12 -14.25 -15.85
CA PHE A 29 -8.78 -15.61 -15.39
C PHE A 29 -9.93 -16.62 -15.50
N ASN A 30 -11.17 -16.17 -15.61
CA ASN A 30 -12.34 -17.06 -15.64
C ASN A 30 -12.75 -17.47 -17.06
N GLU A 31 -12.07 -16.97 -18.11
CA GLU A 31 -12.28 -17.31 -19.53
C GLU A 31 -13.76 -17.42 -19.94
N ILE A 32 -14.58 -16.43 -19.56
CA ILE A 32 -16.04 -16.48 -19.75
C ILE A 32 -16.40 -16.04 -21.16
N ARG A 33 -17.07 -16.94 -21.90
CA ARG A 33 -17.54 -16.68 -23.28
C ARG A 33 -19.00 -16.20 -23.37
N ASP A 34 -19.77 -16.39 -22.30
CA ASP A 34 -21.18 -15.97 -22.21
C ASP A 34 -21.31 -14.56 -21.61
N PHE A 35 -21.95 -13.66 -22.36
CA PHE A 35 -22.05 -12.25 -21.99
C PHE A 35 -22.84 -12.03 -20.70
N LEU A 36 -23.94 -12.75 -20.49
CA LEU A 36 -24.77 -12.59 -19.30
C LEU A 36 -24.02 -13.01 -18.03
N THR A 37 -23.31 -14.13 -18.12
CA THR A 37 -22.45 -14.64 -17.05
C THR A 37 -21.29 -13.69 -16.76
N LEU A 38 -20.68 -13.11 -17.79
CA LEU A 38 -19.61 -12.11 -17.66
C LEU A 38 -20.10 -10.87 -16.90
N VAL A 39 -21.25 -10.32 -17.29
CA VAL A 39 -21.85 -9.15 -16.63
C VAL A 39 -22.20 -9.45 -15.17
N ASN A 40 -22.77 -10.62 -14.88
CA ASN A 40 -23.11 -11.02 -13.52
C ASN A 40 -21.85 -11.19 -12.64
N LYS A 41 -20.83 -11.88 -13.15
CA LYS A 41 -19.57 -12.09 -12.41
C LYS A 41 -18.80 -10.79 -12.20
N SER A 42 -18.74 -9.91 -13.20
CA SER A 42 -18.08 -8.60 -13.07
C SER A 42 -18.77 -7.73 -12.01
N ARG A 43 -20.10 -7.74 -11.94
CA ARG A 43 -20.87 -7.03 -10.91
C ARG A 43 -20.61 -7.56 -9.49
N ILE A 44 -20.40 -8.86 -9.34
CA ILE A 44 -20.03 -9.46 -8.05
C ILE A 44 -18.60 -9.04 -7.69
N CYS A 45 -17.67 -9.18 -8.62
CA CYS A 45 -16.27 -8.82 -8.43
C CYS A 45 -16.07 -7.33 -8.08
N ASP A 46 -16.86 -6.43 -8.66
CA ASP A 46 -16.79 -5.00 -8.33
C ASP A 46 -17.14 -4.74 -6.85
N LYS A 47 -18.21 -5.38 -6.36
CA LYS A 47 -18.63 -5.29 -4.95
C LYS A 47 -17.57 -5.86 -4.02
N ASP A 48 -17.02 -7.03 -4.35
CA ASP A 48 -15.99 -7.69 -3.55
C ASP A 48 -14.71 -6.87 -3.51
N ASN A 49 -14.30 -6.29 -4.64
CA ASN A 49 -13.14 -5.41 -4.70
C ASN A 49 -13.36 -4.15 -3.83
N ARG A 50 -14.55 -3.56 -3.87
CA ARG A 50 -14.89 -2.43 -3.01
C ARG A 50 -14.84 -2.80 -1.52
N ALA A 51 -15.40 -3.95 -1.15
CA ALA A 51 -15.35 -4.46 0.22
C ALA A 51 -13.91 -4.70 0.68
N LYS A 52 -13.08 -5.31 -0.17
CA LYS A 52 -11.65 -5.53 0.07
C LYS A 52 -10.92 -4.21 0.34
N VAL A 53 -11.08 -3.22 -0.54
CA VAL A 53 -10.45 -1.90 -0.37
C VAL A 53 -10.90 -1.23 0.93
N ASN A 54 -12.20 -1.28 1.25
CA ASN A 54 -12.73 -0.73 2.51
C ASN A 54 -12.14 -1.42 3.75
N TYR A 55 -12.02 -2.75 3.74
CA TYR A 55 -11.43 -3.51 4.83
C TYR A 55 -9.97 -3.11 5.07
N TYR A 56 -9.13 -3.06 4.02
CA TYR A 56 -7.73 -2.68 4.17
C TYR A 56 -7.57 -1.21 4.55
N LYS A 57 -8.43 -0.31 4.07
CA LYS A 57 -8.44 1.09 4.50
C LYS A 57 -8.69 1.19 6.01
N ALA A 58 -9.77 0.60 6.51
CA ALA A 58 -10.08 0.58 7.94
C ALA A 58 -8.99 -0.11 8.77
N ALA A 59 -8.41 -1.19 8.24
CA ALA A 59 -7.31 -1.91 8.89
C ALA A 59 -6.01 -1.08 8.93
N SER A 60 -5.76 -0.21 7.95
CA SER A 60 -4.61 0.69 7.95
C SER A 60 -4.83 1.90 8.88
N GLU A 61 -6.05 2.43 8.98
CA GLU A 61 -6.38 3.56 9.86
C GLU A 61 -6.28 3.19 11.34
N LYS A 62 -6.70 1.97 11.72
CA LYS A 62 -6.51 1.48 13.11
C LYS A 62 -5.02 1.33 13.45
N ARG A 63 -4.19 0.92 12.49
CA ARG A 63 -2.74 0.71 12.68
C ARG A 63 -1.97 2.04 12.68
N GLY A 64 -2.39 3.00 11.87
CA GLY A 64 -1.83 4.36 11.84
C GLY A 64 -2.11 5.15 13.12
N LYS A 65 -3.26 4.92 13.77
CA LYS A 65 -3.58 5.55 15.08
C LYS A 65 -2.79 4.96 16.25
N GLU A 66 -2.32 3.72 16.14
CA GLU A 66 -1.46 3.09 17.15
C GLU A 66 -0.04 3.64 17.11
N MET A 67 0.49 3.95 15.92
CA MET A 67 1.83 4.53 15.75
C MET A 67 1.90 6.04 16.10
N GLY A 68 0.76 6.71 16.26
CA GLY A 68 0.64 8.11 16.68
C GLY A 68 0.44 8.31 18.18
N ARG A 69 0.36 7.24 18.98
CA ARG A 69 0.41 7.35 20.44
C ARG A 69 1.87 7.33 20.85
N GLY A 70 2.36 8.53 21.16
CA GLY A 70 3.71 8.78 21.68
C GLY A 70 4.17 7.67 22.62
N ASN A 71 5.41 7.26 22.37
CA ASN A 71 6.23 6.35 23.15
C ASN A 71 5.72 6.16 24.60
N PRO A 72 5.21 4.98 25.01
CA PRO A 72 4.72 4.73 26.38
C PRO A 72 5.83 4.78 27.44
N TYR A 73 7.08 4.91 27.01
CA TYR A 73 8.21 5.24 27.88
C TYR A 73 8.75 6.62 27.51
N GLY A 74 7.93 7.65 27.66
CA GLY A 74 8.43 9.01 27.91
C GLY A 74 9.20 8.99 29.24
N ARG A 75 10.48 8.57 29.19
CA ARG A 75 11.38 8.59 30.34
C ARG A 75 11.33 10.02 30.91
N GLY A 76 10.79 10.09 32.12
CA GLY A 76 10.42 11.32 32.80
C GLY A 76 11.52 12.38 32.82
N GLY A 77 11.09 13.63 32.83
CA GLY A 77 12.00 14.76 32.92
C GLY A 77 11.31 16.11 32.98
N ARG A 78 10.22 16.28 33.76
CA ARG A 78 9.93 17.61 34.32
C ARG A 78 10.69 17.72 35.63
N ARG A 79 11.85 18.37 35.58
CA ARG A 79 12.28 19.24 36.68
C ARG A 79 12.28 20.65 36.11
N PRO A 80 11.51 21.58 36.69
CA PRO A 80 11.84 22.98 36.58
C PRO A 80 13.06 23.24 37.46
N ASP A 81 13.94 24.06 36.93
CA ASP A 81 14.96 24.83 37.62
C ASP A 81 16.38 24.27 37.73
N GLU A 82 17.29 25.20 37.41
CA GLU A 82 18.74 25.22 37.59
C GLU A 82 19.64 24.27 36.77
N GLY A 83 20.29 24.87 35.77
CA GLY A 83 21.72 24.62 35.55
C GLY A 83 22.13 24.16 34.16
N GLY A 84 22.60 25.11 33.35
CA GLY A 84 23.85 24.94 32.58
C GLY A 84 23.82 24.17 31.25
N SER A 85 24.09 24.91 30.17
CA SER A 85 24.74 24.53 28.91
C SER A 85 25.05 23.05 28.64
N SER A 86 24.45 22.50 27.57
CA SER A 86 25.21 22.09 26.38
C SER A 86 24.30 21.44 25.33
N GLY A 87 24.17 22.09 24.17
CA GLY A 87 23.58 21.50 22.98
C GLY A 87 24.51 20.43 22.42
N GLY A 88 24.37 19.18 22.86
CA GLY A 88 25.10 18.03 22.33
C GLY A 88 24.29 17.28 21.29
N ARG A 89 24.18 17.80 20.06
CA ARG A 89 23.74 17.00 18.91
C ARG A 89 24.87 16.01 18.60
N GLY A 90 24.69 14.75 19.01
CA GLY A 90 25.57 13.65 18.62
C GLY A 90 25.47 13.39 17.11
N SER A 91 26.20 14.17 16.31
CA SER A 91 26.46 13.88 14.91
C SER A 91 27.30 12.62 14.83
N GLY A 92 26.78 11.59 14.15
CA GLY A 92 27.53 10.37 13.85
C GLY A 92 28.83 10.70 13.13
N VAL A 93 29.93 10.63 13.87
CA VAL A 93 31.28 10.81 13.35
C VAL A 93 31.59 9.61 12.46
N ARG A 94 31.67 9.83 11.14
CA ARG A 94 32.02 8.78 10.19
C ARG A 94 33.45 8.32 10.50
N ASN A 95 33.60 7.06 10.89
CA ASN A 95 34.89 6.42 11.15
C ASN A 95 35.63 6.21 9.82
N CYS A 96 36.95 6.36 9.81
CA CYS A 96 37.74 6.01 8.63
C CYS A 96 37.68 4.49 8.41
N PHE A 97 37.31 4.03 7.21
CA PHE A 97 37.06 2.61 6.92
C PHE A 97 38.30 1.71 7.11
N THR A 98 39.50 2.28 7.11
CA THR A 98 40.75 1.53 7.28
C THR A 98 41.25 1.47 8.73
N CYS A 99 40.90 2.42 9.60
CA CYS A 99 41.45 2.47 10.98
C CYS A 99 40.41 2.65 12.10
N GLY A 100 39.13 2.85 11.79
CA GLY A 100 38.04 2.86 12.77
C GLY A 100 37.96 4.05 13.74
N LEU A 101 38.95 4.95 13.75
CA LEU A 101 38.97 6.11 14.64
C LEU A 101 38.20 7.32 14.04
N PRO A 102 37.39 8.03 14.84
CA PRO A 102 36.69 9.22 14.40
C PRO A 102 37.62 10.44 14.39
N GLY A 103 37.61 11.24 13.32
CA GLY A 103 38.22 12.58 13.33
C GLY A 103 39.16 12.97 12.18
N HIS A 104 39.49 12.07 11.24
CA HIS A 104 40.17 12.46 10.00
C HIS A 104 39.45 11.83 8.82
N HIS A 105 38.89 12.67 7.95
CA HIS A 105 38.17 12.24 6.78
C HIS A 105 38.40 13.27 5.68
N PHE A 106 39.51 13.16 4.94
CA PHE A 106 39.67 13.94 3.71
C PHE A 106 40.46 13.16 2.65
N TYR A 107 40.10 13.47 1.40
CA TYR A 107 40.53 12.96 0.09
C TYR A 107 41.91 12.30 -0.01
#